data_AF-A0A1M4SNI5-F1
#
_entry.id   AF-A0A1M4SNI5-F1
#
_cell.length_a   1.000
_cell.length_b   1.000
_cell.length_c   1.000
_cell.angle_alpha   90.00
_cell.angle_beta   90.00
_cell.angle_gamma   90.00
#
_symmetry.space_group_name_H-M   'P 1'
#
loop_
_entity.id
_entity.type
_entity.pdbx_description
1 polymer ?
#
loop_
_entity_poly.entity_id
_entity_poly.type
_entity_poly.pdbx_seq_one_letter_code
_entity_poly.pdbx_strand_id
1 'polypeptide(L)'
;MHQSELHRRRSLFSASVVFLTLLFVFQFQQSVFASKYPIPKNHQLNEYEKEVIRLVNEERKKNGLKPLKTHQDLSFVARKKSADMCDNNYFNHDSPTYGSPEQMVNDHGISYYHGVGENIAEGYQTPAETINAWMNSEGHRRNILDPDYTHIGVGYVDGGGTYGTYWTQQFIGIP
;
A
#
# COMPACT_ATOMS: atom_id res chain seq x y z
N MET A 1 31.98 53.25 56.02
CA MET A 1 32.92 52.13 55.87
C MET A 1 32.28 51.16 54.87
N HIS A 2 32.98 50.88 53.76
CA HIS A 2 32.72 49.86 52.70
C HIS A 2 31.45 50.00 51.83
N GLN A 3 31.57 50.45 50.57
CA GLN A 3 31.95 49.69 49.34
C GLN A 3 30.89 48.64 48.98
N SER A 4 29.95 48.97 48.07
CA SER A 4 30.02 48.71 46.62
C SER A 4 29.99 47.23 46.26
N GLU A 5 28.79 46.64 46.20
CA GLU A 5 28.56 45.40 45.45
C GLU A 5 27.10 45.31 44.98
N LEU A 6 26.74 46.18 44.04
CA LEU A 6 25.58 45.95 43.17
C LEU A 6 25.96 44.84 42.18
N HIS A 7 25.91 43.60 42.67
CA HIS A 7 26.13 42.40 41.88
C HIS A 7 25.01 42.27 40.85
N ARG A 8 25.42 42.49 39.60
CA ARG A 8 24.76 42.24 38.34
C ARG A 8 24.07 40.86 38.32
N ARG A 9 22.80 40.77 38.74
CA ARG A 9 21.97 39.58 38.51
C ARG A 9 21.52 39.55 37.04
N ARG A 10 22.42 39.14 36.14
CA ARG A 10 22.04 38.51 34.87
C ARG A 10 21.46 37.14 35.23
N SER A 11 20.15 37.06 35.40
CA SER A 11 19.46 35.78 35.46
C SER A 11 19.53 35.13 34.09
N LEU A 12 20.31 34.06 34.02
CA LEU A 12 20.35 33.07 32.95
C LEU A 12 18.96 32.41 32.88
N PHE A 13 18.05 32.92 32.04
CA PHE A 13 16.95 32.09 31.58
C PHE A 13 17.52 31.01 30.69
N SER A 14 17.37 29.78 31.16
CA SER A 14 17.99 28.56 30.67
C SER A 14 17.74 28.31 29.19
N ALA A 15 18.80 28.30 28.39
CA ALA A 15 18.80 27.75 27.03
C ALA A 15 18.31 26.28 26.99
N SER A 16 18.31 25.58 28.14
CA SER A 16 17.90 24.19 28.30
C SER A 16 16.40 23.94 28.10
N VAL A 17 15.52 24.91 28.41
CA VAL A 17 14.05 24.73 28.26
C VAL A 17 13.61 24.89 26.79
N VAL A 18 14.31 25.71 26.01
CA VAL A 18 14.06 25.90 24.57
C VAL A 18 14.58 24.71 23.74
N PHE A 19 15.66 24.07 24.17
CA PHE A 19 16.21 22.88 23.50
C PHE A 19 15.32 21.63 23.66
N LEU A 20 14.73 21.45 24.84
CA LEU A 20 13.84 20.31 25.14
C LEU A 20 12.51 20.37 24.36
N THR A 21 11.92 21.56 24.18
CA THR A 21 10.70 21.72 23.38
C THR A 21 10.95 21.56 21.88
N LEU A 22 12.08 22.04 21.36
CA LEU A 22 12.48 21.83 19.95
C LEU A 22 12.76 20.35 19.64
N LEU A 23 13.39 19.59 20.56
CA LEU A 23 13.59 18.15 20.41
C LEU A 23 12.26 17.37 20.46
N PHE A 24 11.29 17.79 21.29
CA PHE A 24 9.98 17.14 21.38
C PHE A 24 9.12 17.38 20.13
N VAL A 25 9.14 18.59 19.57
CA VAL A 25 8.47 18.89 18.28
C VAL A 25 9.13 18.14 17.13
N PHE A 26 10.46 17.99 17.14
CA PHE A 26 11.19 17.26 16.09
C PHE A 26 10.98 15.74 16.15
N GLN A 27 10.89 15.13 17.34
CA GLN A 27 10.55 13.70 17.46
C GLN A 27 9.08 13.40 17.13
N PHE A 28 8.15 14.32 17.41
CA PHE A 28 6.75 14.15 17.04
C PHE A 28 6.50 14.32 15.53
N GLN A 29 7.31 15.13 14.83
CA GLN A 29 7.23 15.26 13.37
C GLN A 29 7.75 14.02 12.62
N GLN A 30 8.73 13.30 13.15
CA GLN A 30 9.25 12.07 12.52
C GLN A 30 8.20 10.94 12.52
N SER A 31 7.32 10.89 13.53
CA SER A 31 6.29 9.83 13.66
C SER A 31 5.10 9.94 12.71
N VAL A 32 4.91 11.06 12.02
CA VAL A 32 3.76 11.26 11.10
C VAL A 32 4.09 10.82 9.67
N PHE A 33 5.36 10.56 9.34
CA PHE A 33 5.80 10.23 7.96
C PHE A 33 6.34 8.81 7.79
N ALA A 34 6.49 8.03 8.86
CA ALA A 34 6.88 6.63 8.75
C ALA A 34 5.64 5.76 8.45
N SER A 35 5.71 4.91 7.43
CA SER A 35 4.63 3.96 7.17
C SER A 35 4.45 3.01 8.36
N LYS A 36 3.19 2.72 8.71
CA LYS A 36 2.85 1.79 9.80
C LYS A 36 3.35 0.38 9.50
N TYR A 37 3.27 -0.03 8.23
CA TYR A 37 3.81 -1.29 7.73
C TYR A 37 4.92 -1.00 6.69
N PRO A 38 6.20 -1.10 7.07
CA PRO A 38 7.29 -0.81 6.16
C PRO A 38 7.39 -1.86 5.05
N ILE A 39 7.57 -1.39 3.82
CA ILE A 39 7.84 -2.25 2.66
C ILE A 39 9.34 -2.59 2.67
N PRO A 40 9.72 -3.89 2.64
CA PRO A 40 11.11 -4.28 2.57
C PRO A 40 11.71 -3.89 1.22
N LYS A 41 12.96 -3.43 1.23
CA LYS A 41 13.72 -3.16 0.01
C LYS A 41 13.92 -4.46 -0.78
N ASN A 42 13.93 -4.36 -2.11
CA ASN A 42 14.22 -5.44 -3.05
C ASN A 42 13.20 -6.60 -3.11
N HIS A 43 11.91 -6.34 -2.90
CA HIS A 43 10.88 -7.33 -3.24
C HIS A 43 10.65 -7.37 -4.75
N GLN A 44 10.32 -8.55 -5.26
CA GLN A 44 10.08 -8.77 -6.68
C GLN A 44 8.72 -9.44 -6.88
N LEU A 45 8.17 -9.27 -8.07
CA LEU A 45 7.01 -10.02 -8.50
C LEU A 45 7.43 -11.44 -8.89
N ASN A 46 6.58 -12.42 -8.57
CA ASN A 46 6.71 -13.76 -9.12
C ASN A 46 6.13 -13.83 -10.54
N GLU A 47 6.32 -14.95 -11.23
CA GLU A 47 5.88 -15.11 -12.62
C GLU A 47 4.35 -15.07 -12.77
N TYR A 48 3.59 -15.52 -11.78
CA TYR A 48 2.14 -15.51 -11.80
C TYR A 48 1.60 -14.07 -11.75
N GLU A 49 2.16 -13.25 -10.88
CA GLU A 49 1.81 -11.82 -10.75
C GLU A 49 2.19 -11.05 -12.02
N LYS A 50 3.37 -11.31 -12.59
CA LYS A 50 3.79 -10.71 -13.88
C LYS A 50 2.83 -11.08 -15.00
N GLU A 51 2.41 -12.34 -15.07
CA GLU A 51 1.52 -12.83 -16.11
C GLU A 51 0.11 -12.23 -15.98
N VAL A 52 -0.42 -12.11 -14.76
CA VAL A 52 -1.69 -11.40 -14.51
C VAL A 52 -1.60 -9.96 -15.01
N ILE A 53 -0.51 -9.22 -14.71
CA ILE A 53 -0.34 -7.84 -15.20
C ILE A 53 -0.29 -7.80 -16.72
N ARG A 54 0.43 -8.73 -17.36
CA ARG A 54 0.52 -8.83 -18.81
C ARG A 54 -0.86 -9.02 -19.44
N LEU A 55 -1.66 -9.96 -18.92
CA LEU A 55 -3.01 -10.26 -19.38
C LEU A 55 -3.99 -9.11 -19.13
N VAL A 56 -3.93 -8.43 -17.99
CA VAL A 56 -4.69 -7.19 -17.76
C VAL A 56 -4.41 -6.16 -18.84
N ASN A 57 -3.14 -5.96 -19.17
CA ASN A 57 -2.74 -4.99 -20.19
C ASN A 57 -3.17 -5.41 -21.60
N GLU A 58 -3.31 -6.71 -21.89
CA GLU A 58 -3.96 -7.18 -23.12
C GLU A 58 -5.45 -6.83 -23.15
N GLU A 59 -6.18 -7.04 -22.06
CA GLU A 59 -7.59 -6.66 -21.96
C GLU A 59 -7.78 -5.15 -22.10
N ARG A 60 -6.95 -4.34 -21.44
CA ARG A 60 -6.97 -2.88 -21.60
C ARG A 60 -6.70 -2.46 -23.04
N LYS A 61 -5.71 -3.08 -23.70
CA LYS A 61 -5.40 -2.81 -25.11
C LYS A 61 -6.57 -3.16 -26.04
N LYS A 62 -7.25 -4.29 -25.82
CA LYS A 62 -8.46 -4.68 -26.59
C LYS A 62 -9.58 -3.63 -26.48
N ASN A 63 -9.63 -2.92 -25.35
CA ASN A 63 -10.60 -1.87 -25.07
C ASN A 63 -10.07 -0.45 -25.36
N GLY A 64 -8.94 -0.31 -26.08
CA GLY A 64 -8.41 0.99 -26.47
C GLY A 64 -7.78 1.82 -25.33
N LEU A 65 -7.52 1.20 -24.18
CA LEU A 65 -6.93 1.85 -23.01
C LEU A 65 -5.41 1.73 -23.01
N LYS A 66 -4.75 2.68 -22.35
CA LYS A 66 -3.30 2.62 -22.10
C LYS A 66 -2.98 1.46 -21.14
N PRO A 67 -1.84 0.78 -21.33
CA PRO A 67 -1.38 -0.22 -20.37
C PRO A 67 -1.06 0.43 -19.02
N LEU A 68 -1.38 -0.27 -17.95
CA LEU A 68 -0.99 0.05 -16.59
C LEU A 68 0.49 -0.23 -16.39
N LYS A 69 1.16 0.67 -15.65
CA LYS A 69 2.55 0.48 -15.22
C LYS A 69 2.57 -0.43 -13.99
N THR A 70 3.50 -1.39 -13.96
CA THR A 70 3.73 -2.20 -12.75
C THR A 70 4.24 -1.32 -11.61
N HIS A 71 3.62 -1.41 -10.44
CA HIS A 71 4.07 -0.76 -9.22
C HIS A 71 4.52 -1.82 -8.21
N GLN A 72 5.83 -2.02 -8.06
CA GLN A 72 6.40 -3.13 -7.29
C GLN A 72 5.92 -3.13 -5.83
N ASP A 73 5.99 -1.96 -5.18
CA ASP A 73 5.53 -1.78 -3.79
C ASP A 73 4.05 -2.11 -3.63
N LEU A 74 3.23 -1.84 -4.66
CA LEU A 74 1.80 -2.14 -4.63
C LEU A 74 1.57 -3.64 -4.81
N SER A 75 2.37 -4.33 -5.64
CA SER A 75 2.37 -5.79 -5.70
C SER A 75 2.75 -6.43 -4.36
N PHE A 76 3.69 -5.83 -3.61
CA PHE A 76 4.00 -6.30 -2.26
C PHE A 76 2.77 -6.18 -1.34
N VAL A 77 2.08 -5.05 -1.35
CA VAL A 77 0.86 -4.82 -0.56
C VAL A 77 -0.24 -5.80 -0.96
N ALA A 78 -0.50 -5.97 -2.27
CA ALA A 78 -1.47 -6.93 -2.78
C ALA A 78 -1.12 -8.38 -2.36
N ARG A 79 0.16 -8.76 -2.34
CA ARG A 79 0.58 -10.09 -1.86
C ARG A 79 0.35 -10.24 -0.36
N LYS A 80 0.57 -9.18 0.42
CA LYS A 80 0.21 -9.17 1.85
C LYS A 80 -1.28 -9.32 2.05
N LYS A 81 -2.12 -8.74 1.19
CA LYS A 81 -3.57 -8.92 1.23
C LYS A 81 -3.96 -10.37 0.95
N SER A 82 -3.41 -10.99 -0.10
CA SER A 82 -3.63 -12.41 -0.40
C SER A 82 -3.15 -13.32 0.74
N ALA A 83 -1.99 -13.03 1.34
CA ALA A 83 -1.48 -13.77 2.50
C ALA A 83 -2.40 -13.63 3.71
N ASP A 84 -2.89 -12.42 3.98
CA ASP A 84 -3.80 -12.15 5.09
C ASP A 84 -5.12 -12.90 4.96
N MET A 85 -5.72 -12.92 3.77
CA MET A 85 -6.91 -13.71 3.45
C MET A 85 -6.67 -15.21 3.69
N CYS A 86 -5.52 -15.71 3.24
CA CYS A 86 -5.11 -17.10 3.42
C CYS A 86 -4.92 -17.46 4.90
N ASP A 87 -4.09 -16.69 5.62
CA ASP A 87 -3.66 -16.97 6.98
C ASP A 87 -4.81 -16.83 7.99
N ASN A 88 -5.75 -15.91 7.75
CA ASN A 88 -6.89 -15.65 8.63
C ASN A 88 -8.20 -16.27 8.13
N ASN A 89 -8.16 -17.08 7.07
CA ASN A 89 -9.30 -17.82 6.53
C ASN A 89 -10.55 -16.95 6.28
N TYR A 90 -10.36 -15.85 5.53
CA TYR A 90 -11.45 -14.97 5.11
C TYR A 90 -11.30 -14.55 3.65
N PHE A 91 -12.42 -14.18 3.03
CA PHE A 91 -12.45 -13.64 1.67
C PHE A 91 -13.31 -12.38 1.63
N ASN A 92 -12.65 -11.22 1.77
CA ASN A 92 -13.30 -9.90 1.81
C ASN A 92 -12.30 -8.80 1.43
N HIS A 93 -12.78 -7.68 0.89
CA HIS A 93 -11.98 -6.48 0.67
C HIS A 93 -11.45 -5.88 1.98
N ASP A 94 -12.28 -5.83 3.02
CA ASP A 94 -11.85 -5.35 4.33
C ASP A 94 -11.01 -6.41 5.04
N SER A 95 -9.77 -6.06 5.34
CA SER A 95 -8.87 -6.90 6.13
C SER A 95 -9.11 -6.69 7.63
N PRO A 96 -9.25 -7.77 8.43
CA PRO A 96 -9.27 -7.66 9.88
C PRO A 96 -7.94 -7.15 10.47
N THR A 97 -6.84 -7.29 9.71
CA THR A 97 -5.48 -6.88 10.10
C THR A 97 -5.14 -5.47 9.62
N TYR A 98 -5.48 -5.15 8.36
CA TYR A 98 -5.01 -3.97 7.63
C TYR A 98 -6.11 -2.95 7.29
N GLY A 99 -7.38 -3.25 7.57
CA GLY A 99 -8.51 -2.38 7.24
C GLY A 99 -8.91 -2.42 5.78
N SER A 100 -9.48 -1.32 5.26
CA SER A 100 -9.91 -1.21 3.86
C SER A 100 -8.72 -1.26 2.89
N PRO A 101 -8.94 -1.48 1.58
CA PRO A 101 -7.87 -1.43 0.58
C PRO A 101 -7.08 -0.10 0.61
N GLU A 102 -7.76 1.04 0.72
CA GLU A 102 -7.13 2.35 0.85
C GLU A 102 -6.31 2.46 2.13
N GLN A 103 -6.86 2.02 3.26
CA GLN A 103 -6.14 2.04 4.53
C GLN A 103 -4.87 1.19 4.43
N MET A 104 -4.96 0.01 3.84
CA MET A 104 -3.82 -0.88 3.68
C MET A 104 -2.73 -0.26 2.80
N VAL A 105 -3.08 0.36 1.67
CA VAL A 105 -2.12 1.04 0.78
C VAL A 105 -1.49 2.26 1.47
N ASN A 106 -2.27 3.06 2.19
CA ASN A 106 -1.79 4.23 2.93
C ASN A 106 -0.90 3.85 4.12
N ASP A 107 -1.28 2.84 4.90
CA ASP A 107 -0.52 2.33 6.04
C ASP A 107 0.85 1.75 5.60
N HIS A 108 1.00 1.36 4.33
CA HIS A 108 2.27 0.97 3.71
C HIS A 108 3.05 2.14 3.07
N GLY A 109 2.52 3.36 3.12
CA GLY A 109 3.20 4.57 2.66
C GLY A 109 3.13 4.81 1.16
N ILE A 110 2.24 4.15 0.44
CA ILE A 110 2.06 4.36 -1.00
C ILE A 110 1.07 5.51 -1.22
N SER A 111 1.52 6.56 -1.91
CA SER A 111 0.69 7.71 -2.27
C SER A 111 0.12 7.57 -3.68
N TYR A 112 -1.09 8.05 -3.88
CA TYR A 112 -1.81 8.03 -5.15
C TYR A 112 -2.75 9.23 -5.27
N TYR A 113 -3.21 9.54 -6.49
CA TYR A 113 -4.10 10.65 -6.80
C TYR A 113 -5.55 10.21 -7.03
N HIS A 114 -5.74 9.18 -7.84
CA HIS A 114 -7.04 8.50 -7.97
C HIS A 114 -7.06 7.33 -6.97
N GLY A 115 -8.24 7.02 -6.39
CA GLY A 115 -8.44 6.07 -5.29
C GLY A 115 -7.85 4.66 -5.50
N VAL A 116 -8.09 3.73 -4.56
CA VAL A 116 -7.62 2.35 -4.71
C VAL A 116 -8.73 1.48 -5.28
N GLY A 117 -8.49 0.89 -6.44
CA GLY A 117 -9.34 -0.18 -6.97
C GLY A 117 -8.81 -1.52 -6.50
N GLU A 118 -9.70 -2.46 -6.16
CA GLU A 118 -9.29 -3.82 -5.77
C GLU A 118 -10.16 -4.89 -6.44
N ASN A 119 -9.51 -5.91 -6.98
CA ASN A 119 -10.14 -7.19 -7.32
C ASN A 119 -9.48 -8.30 -6.51
N ILE A 120 -10.30 -9.18 -5.92
CA ILE A 120 -9.82 -10.38 -5.21
C ILE A 120 -10.39 -11.63 -5.88
N ALA A 121 -9.66 -12.74 -5.78
CA ALA A 121 -10.13 -14.06 -6.22
C ALA A 121 -9.47 -15.17 -5.41
N GLU A 122 -10.14 -16.31 -5.31
CA GLU A 122 -9.64 -17.52 -4.66
C GLU A 122 -9.98 -18.77 -5.48
N GLY A 123 -9.21 -19.85 -5.34
CA GLY A 123 -9.49 -21.13 -5.99
C GLY A 123 -9.03 -21.28 -7.45
N TYR A 124 -8.77 -20.18 -8.16
CA TYR A 124 -8.25 -20.24 -9.53
C TYR A 124 -6.77 -20.60 -9.56
N GLN A 125 -6.39 -21.54 -10.43
CA GLN A 125 -5.05 -22.13 -10.42
C GLN A 125 -4.08 -21.37 -11.33
N THR A 126 -4.59 -20.65 -12.32
CA THR A 126 -3.74 -19.98 -13.32
C THR A 126 -4.07 -18.51 -13.47
N PRO A 127 -3.10 -17.67 -13.86
CA PRO A 127 -3.35 -16.28 -14.23
C PRO A 127 -4.49 -16.10 -15.24
N ALA A 128 -4.56 -16.96 -16.26
CA ALA A 128 -5.57 -16.89 -17.31
C ALA A 128 -6.99 -17.15 -16.78
N GLU A 129 -7.15 -18.15 -15.90
CA GLU A 129 -8.43 -18.43 -15.25
C GLU A 129 -8.90 -17.25 -14.40
N THR A 130 -7.98 -16.68 -13.59
CA THR A 130 -8.29 -15.56 -12.70
C THR A 130 -8.70 -14.31 -13.50
N ILE A 131 -7.98 -13.98 -14.58
CA ILE A 131 -8.35 -12.86 -15.46
C ILE A 131 -9.71 -13.09 -16.13
N ASN A 132 -9.97 -14.30 -16.62
CA ASN A 132 -11.26 -14.62 -17.23
C ASN A 132 -12.40 -14.46 -16.21
N ALA A 133 -12.21 -14.90 -14.97
CA ALA A 133 -13.19 -14.72 -13.90
C ALA A 133 -13.46 -13.23 -13.61
N TRP A 134 -12.41 -12.42 -13.47
CA TRP A 134 -12.55 -10.97 -13.25
C TRP A 134 -13.22 -10.26 -14.44
N MET A 135 -12.86 -10.58 -15.68
CA MET A 135 -13.46 -9.95 -16.86
C MET A 135 -14.93 -10.33 -17.08
N ASN A 136 -15.37 -11.48 -16.56
CA ASN A 136 -16.78 -11.90 -16.59
C ASN A 136 -17.61 -11.35 -15.41
N SER A 137 -16.99 -10.66 -14.45
CA SER A 137 -17.68 -9.94 -13.37
C SER A 137 -17.72 -8.45 -13.67
N GLU A 138 -18.91 -7.85 -13.69
CA GLU A 138 -19.08 -6.42 -14.01
C GLU A 138 -18.25 -5.51 -13.08
N GLY A 139 -18.29 -5.77 -11.77
CA GLY A 139 -17.55 -4.99 -10.78
C GLY A 139 -16.04 -5.09 -10.97
N HIS A 140 -15.52 -6.30 -11.16
CA HIS A 140 -14.08 -6.51 -11.33
C HIS A 140 -13.57 -5.97 -12.67
N ARG A 141 -14.34 -6.19 -13.74
CA ARG A 141 -14.04 -5.65 -15.07
C ARG A 141 -14.01 -4.13 -15.08
N ARG A 142 -14.92 -3.47 -14.32
CA ARG A 142 -14.91 -2.00 -14.21
C ARG A 142 -13.58 -1.48 -13.67
N ASN A 143 -13.02 -2.13 -12.64
CA ASN A 143 -11.70 -1.75 -12.12
C ASN A 143 -10.58 -1.95 -13.16
N ILE A 144 -10.58 -3.09 -13.86
CA ILE A 144 -9.57 -3.40 -14.90
C ILE A 144 -9.61 -2.38 -16.05
N LEU A 145 -10.81 -1.90 -16.42
CA LEU A 145 -11.04 -1.00 -17.56
C LEU A 145 -11.23 0.46 -17.16
N ASP A 146 -10.97 0.83 -15.91
CA ASP A 146 -11.03 2.23 -15.51
C ASP A 146 -9.88 3.01 -16.16
N PRO A 147 -10.17 4.08 -16.93
CA PRO A 147 -9.14 4.89 -17.57
C PRO A 147 -8.31 5.73 -16.57
N ASP A 148 -8.81 5.98 -15.37
CA ASP A 148 -8.14 6.83 -14.38
C ASP A 148 -7.05 6.09 -13.61
N TYR A 149 -7.07 4.75 -13.60
CA TYR A 149 -5.94 3.96 -13.12
C TYR A 149 -4.78 3.99 -14.11
N THR A 150 -3.58 4.20 -13.57
CA THR A 150 -2.33 4.24 -14.35
C THR A 150 -1.33 3.20 -13.90
N HIS A 151 -1.49 2.64 -12.70
CA HIS A 151 -0.60 1.63 -12.13
C HIS A 151 -1.37 0.43 -11.58
N ILE A 152 -0.69 -0.71 -11.54
CA ILE A 152 -1.20 -1.97 -11.01
C ILE A 152 -0.16 -2.65 -10.13
N GLY A 153 -0.63 -3.20 -9.01
CA GLY A 153 0.05 -4.19 -8.20
C GLY A 153 -0.74 -5.49 -8.19
N VAL A 154 -0.04 -6.62 -8.20
CA VAL A 154 -0.66 -7.94 -8.15
C VAL A 154 0.05 -8.78 -7.11
N GLY A 155 -0.75 -9.46 -6.28
CA GLY A 155 -0.31 -10.40 -5.28
C GLY A 155 -0.89 -11.79 -5.50
N TYR A 156 -0.03 -12.80 -5.43
CA TYR A 156 -0.41 -14.21 -5.48
C TYR A 156 0.14 -14.97 -4.27
N VAL A 157 -0.70 -15.77 -3.64
CA VAL A 157 -0.32 -16.73 -2.60
C VAL A 157 -0.91 -18.08 -2.93
N ASP A 158 -0.04 -19.09 -2.98
CA ASP A 158 -0.40 -20.51 -2.94
C ASP A 158 -0.13 -21.00 -1.53
N GLY A 159 -1.13 -20.91 -0.67
CA GLY A 159 -0.95 -21.11 0.77
C GLY A 159 -1.42 -22.46 1.27
N GLY A 160 -2.23 -23.18 0.49
CA GLY A 160 -3.12 -24.19 1.06
C GLY A 160 -4.14 -23.57 2.01
N GLY A 161 -5.25 -24.26 2.27
CA GLY A 161 -6.43 -23.73 2.98
C GLY A 161 -7.71 -24.12 2.27
N THR A 162 -8.87 -23.64 2.73
CA THR A 162 -10.19 -23.99 2.15
C THR A 162 -10.23 -23.79 0.62
N TYR A 163 -9.57 -22.76 0.12
CA TYR A 163 -9.63 -22.34 -1.28
C TYR A 163 -8.31 -22.51 -2.06
N GLY A 164 -7.22 -22.97 -1.43
CA GLY A 164 -5.94 -23.27 -2.08
C GLY A 164 -5.10 -22.04 -2.49
N THR A 165 -5.60 -21.25 -3.44
CA THR A 165 -4.91 -20.07 -4.01
C THR A 165 -5.66 -18.78 -3.73
N TYR A 166 -4.92 -17.68 -3.56
CA TYR A 166 -5.46 -16.34 -3.33
C TYR A 166 -4.78 -15.29 -4.21
N TRP A 167 -5.59 -14.45 -4.82
CA TRP A 167 -5.18 -13.43 -5.78
C TRP A 167 -5.73 -12.08 -5.39
N THR A 168 -4.89 -11.06 -5.49
CA THR A 168 -5.29 -9.67 -5.29
C THR A 168 -4.71 -8.82 -6.43
N GLN A 169 -5.55 -8.03 -7.10
CA GLN A 169 -5.14 -6.90 -7.93
C GLN A 169 -5.49 -5.61 -7.23
N GLN A 170 -4.53 -4.70 -7.13
CA GLN A 170 -4.75 -3.34 -6.67
C GLN A 170 -4.36 -2.36 -7.76
N PHE A 171 -5.18 -1.33 -7.92
CA PHE A 171 -5.04 -0.30 -8.93
C PHE A 171 -4.92 1.07 -8.26
N ILE A 172 -4.03 1.91 -8.76
CA ILE A 172 -3.90 3.30 -8.31
C ILE A 172 -3.69 4.23 -9.51
N GLY A 173 -4.17 5.46 -9.40
CA GLY A 173 -3.84 6.52 -10.37
C GLY A 173 -2.72 7.39 -9.81
N ILE A 174 -1.61 7.43 -10.54
CA ILE A 174 -0.51 8.38 -10.37
C ILE A 174 -0.43 9.23 -11.66
N PRO A 175 -0.23 10.55 -11.55
CA PRO A 175 -0.09 11.46 -12.69
C PRO A 175 0.99 11.05 -13.71
#